data_AF-A0A957QXJ1-F1
#
_entry.id   AF-A0A957QXJ1-F1
#
_cell.length_a   1.000
_cell.length_b   1.000
_cell.length_c   1.000
_cell.angle_alpha   90.00
_cell.angle_beta   90.00
_cell.angle_gamma   90.00
#
_symmetry.space_group_name_H-M   'P 1'
#
loop_
_entity.id
_entity.type
_entity.pdbx_description
1 polymer ?
#
loop_
_entity_poly.entity_id
_entity_poly.type
_entity_poly.pdbx_seq_one_letter_code
_entity_poly.pdbx_strand_id
1 'polypeptide(L)'
;MATDSTSPPAGRHFLQIPGPTNLPEPVALAIARSTIDHRGPEFRRLTGRLLENLQPIFQTSQPIIIYPSSGRGAWEAALVNTLSPGDTVLVCATGHFASL
;
A
#
# COMPACT_ATOMS: atom_id res chain seq x y z
N MET A 1 36.44 6.47 24.52
CA MET A 1 35.70 7.71 24.22
C MET A 1 34.32 7.55 24.82
N ALA A 2 34.10 8.12 26.01
CA ALA A 2 32.85 7.96 26.75
C ALA A 2 31.73 8.72 26.03
N THR A 3 30.65 8.03 25.68
CA THR A 3 29.42 8.67 25.20
C THR A 3 28.78 9.40 26.38
N ASP A 4 28.74 10.72 26.30
CA ASP A 4 28.03 11.58 27.24
C ASP A 4 26.56 11.14 27.35
N SER A 5 26.21 10.58 28.51
CA SER A 5 24.94 9.89 28.78
C SER A 5 23.87 10.81 29.36
N THR A 6 24.01 12.13 29.21
CA THR A 6 23.14 13.12 29.87
C THR A 6 21.96 13.62 29.02
N SER A 7 21.88 13.25 27.73
CA SER A 7 20.72 13.60 26.90
C SER A 7 19.59 12.57 27.03
N PRO A 8 18.33 13.00 27.22
CA PRO A 8 17.20 12.09 27.16
C PRO A 8 17.16 11.40 25.79
N PRO A 9 16.74 10.13 25.71
CA PRO A 9 16.66 9.42 24.44
C PRO A 9 15.75 10.20 23.49
N ALA A 10 16.17 10.33 22.23
CA ALA A 10 15.34 10.93 21.21
C ALA A 10 14.00 10.18 21.11
N GLY A 11 12.90 10.92 20.97
CA GLY A 11 11.58 10.35 20.77
C GLY A 11 11.45 9.58 19.45
N ARG A 12 10.27 9.05 19.18
CA ARG A 12 10.01 8.35 17.91
C ARG A 12 10.30 9.28 16.73
N HIS A 13 11.03 8.78 15.73
CA HIS A 13 11.28 9.54 14.50
C HIS A 13 9.96 9.77 13.74
N PHE A 14 9.59 11.03 13.52
CA PHE A 14 8.41 11.42 12.76
C PHE A 14 8.81 11.75 11.31
N LEU A 15 8.14 11.11 10.35
CA LEU A 15 8.33 11.35 8.93
C LEU A 15 7.52 12.58 8.52
N GLN A 16 8.20 13.71 8.31
CA GLN A 16 7.62 14.97 7.84
C GLN A 16 7.94 15.21 6.35
N ILE A 17 7.79 14.17 5.55
CA ILE A 17 7.97 14.17 4.10
C ILE A 17 6.64 13.73 3.42
N PRO A 18 6.43 13.97 2.12
CA PRO A 18 5.18 13.59 1.44
C PRO A 18 4.83 12.09 1.52
N GLY A 19 5.83 11.24 1.73
CA GLY A 19 5.66 9.82 2.03
C GLY A 19 7.01 9.11 2.14
N PRO A 20 7.04 7.91 2.76
CA PRO A 20 5.92 7.23 3.44
C PRO A 20 5.52 7.90 4.76
N THR A 21 4.40 7.49 5.34
CA THR A 21 3.97 7.91 6.68
C THR A 21 4.47 6.95 7.77
N ASN A 22 4.49 7.40 9.02
CA ASN A 22 4.79 6.51 10.14
C ASN A 22 3.69 5.44 10.27
N LEU A 23 4.10 4.17 10.41
CA LEU A 23 3.18 3.05 10.60
C LEU A 23 2.49 3.13 11.96
N PRO A 24 1.14 3.13 12.03
CA PRO A 24 0.42 3.00 13.29
C PRO A 24 0.82 1.71 14.02
N GLU A 25 0.99 1.79 15.33
CA GLU A 25 1.46 0.66 16.15
C GLU A 25 0.59 -0.61 16.00
N PRO A 26 -0.76 -0.55 15.96
CA PRO A 26 -1.58 -1.73 15.72
C PRO A 26 -1.29 -2.43 14.38
N VAL A 27 -0.90 -1.66 13.36
CA VAL A 27 -0.55 -2.21 12.03
C VAL A 27 0.82 -2.86 12.08
N ALA A 28 1.80 -2.25 12.77
CA ALA A 28 3.12 -2.85 12.98
C ALA A 28 3.02 -4.21 13.69
N LEU A 29 2.19 -4.28 14.74
CA LEU A 29 1.94 -5.52 15.47
C LEU A 29 1.20 -6.56 14.62
N ALA A 30 0.30 -6.16 13.73
CA ALA A 30 -0.37 -7.07 12.81
C ALA A 30 0.61 -7.69 11.79
N ILE A 31 1.55 -6.91 11.28
CA ILE A 31 2.61 -7.37 10.36
C ILE A 31 3.57 -8.34 11.07
N ALA A 32 3.85 -8.14 12.36
CA ALA A 32 4.75 -8.99 13.13
C ALA A 32 4.17 -10.37 13.48
N ARG A 33 2.92 -10.66 13.15
CA ARG A 33 2.29 -11.98 13.38
C ARG A 33 2.87 -13.03 12.44
N SER A 34 2.86 -14.28 12.87
CA SER A 34 3.21 -15.42 12.02
C SER A 34 2.35 -15.46 10.76
N THR A 35 2.97 -15.78 9.63
CA THR A 35 2.27 -15.95 8.36
C THR A 35 1.25 -17.09 8.44
N ILE A 36 0.10 -16.88 7.79
CA ILE A 36 -0.96 -17.88 7.67
C ILE A 36 -0.87 -18.59 6.31
N ASP A 37 -1.47 -19.78 6.20
CA ASP A 37 -1.58 -20.49 4.93
C ASP A 37 -2.46 -19.71 3.94
N HIS A 38 -1.85 -19.25 2.83
CA HIS A 38 -2.52 -18.50 1.76
C HIS A 38 -3.63 -19.29 1.04
N ARG A 39 -3.63 -20.63 1.09
CA ARG A 39 -4.72 -21.47 0.56
C ARG A 39 -5.71 -21.91 1.64
N GLY A 40 -5.43 -21.57 2.89
CA GLY A 40 -6.22 -21.96 4.04
C GLY A 40 -7.50 -21.15 4.20
N PRO A 41 -8.45 -21.67 5.00
CA PRO A 41 -9.74 -21.01 5.24
C PRO A 41 -9.61 -19.67 5.96
N GLU A 42 -8.54 -19.48 6.74
CA GLU A 42 -8.27 -18.20 7.41
C GLU A 42 -7.94 -17.08 6.43
N PHE A 43 -7.04 -17.33 5.47
CA PHE A 43 -6.69 -16.36 4.44
C PHE A 43 -7.90 -16.00 3.58
N ARG A 44 -8.72 -16.98 3.19
CA ARG A 44 -9.97 -16.74 2.45
C ARG A 44 -10.91 -15.79 3.19
N ARG A 45 -11.13 -16.00 4.50
CA ARG A 45 -11.99 -15.13 5.32
C ARG A 45 -11.39 -13.73 5.48
N LEU A 46 -10.07 -13.64 5.66
CA LEU A 46 -9.37 -12.36 5.76
C LEU A 46 -9.56 -11.56 4.47
N THR A 47 -9.22 -12.14 3.32
CA THR A 47 -9.32 -11.48 2.01
C THR A 47 -10.75 -11.08 1.69
N GLY A 48 -11.75 -11.93 1.95
CA GLY A 48 -13.16 -11.59 1.74
C GLY A 48 -13.58 -10.32 2.50
N ARG A 49 -13.27 -10.24 3.81
CA ARG A 49 -13.55 -9.05 4.62
C ARG A 49 -12.80 -7.81 4.14
N LEU A 50 -11.55 -7.97 3.67
CA LEU A 50 -10.79 -6.84 3.13
C LEU A 50 -11.45 -6.27 1.87
N LEU A 51 -11.89 -7.13 0.95
CA LEU A 51 -12.56 -6.70 -0.28
C LEU A 51 -13.87 -5.94 0.02
N GLU A 52 -14.68 -6.45 0.94
CA GLU A 52 -15.91 -5.78 1.40
C GLU A 52 -15.62 -4.41 2.04
N ASN A 53 -14.62 -4.34 2.92
CA ASN A 53 -14.27 -3.10 3.63
C ASN A 53 -13.64 -2.04 2.72
N LEU A 54 -13.02 -2.44 1.60
CA LEU A 54 -12.41 -1.51 0.65
C LEU A 54 -13.46 -0.83 -0.25
N GLN A 55 -14.60 -1.46 -0.51
CA GLN A 55 -15.68 -0.90 -1.35
C GLN A 55 -16.14 0.50 -0.91
N PRO A 56 -16.48 0.75 0.37
CA PRO A 56 -16.86 2.08 0.83
C PRO A 56 -15.69 3.09 0.78
N ILE A 57 -14.44 2.65 0.92
CA ILE A 57 -13.25 3.52 0.82
C ILE A 57 -13.09 4.04 -0.61
N PHE A 58 -13.25 3.16 -1.61
CA PHE A 58 -13.20 3.52 -3.03
C PHE A 58 -14.53 4.03 -3.59
N GLN A 59 -15.59 4.06 -2.76
CA GLN A 59 -16.95 4.47 -3.15
C GLN A 59 -17.47 3.71 -4.39
N THR A 60 -17.28 2.39 -4.44
CA THR A 60 -17.65 1.55 -5.58
C THR A 60 -18.38 0.29 -5.17
N SER A 61 -19.30 -0.17 -6.03
CA SER A 61 -19.91 -1.51 -5.94
C SER A 61 -19.23 -2.54 -6.84
N GLN A 62 -18.24 -2.12 -7.64
CA GLN A 62 -17.50 -3.01 -8.54
C GLN A 62 -16.52 -3.91 -7.77
N PRO A 63 -16.08 -5.04 -8.37
CA PRO A 63 -15.05 -5.87 -7.80
C PRO A 63 -13.76 -5.09 -7.52
N ILE A 64 -13.19 -5.30 -6.33
CA ILE A 64 -11.88 -4.76 -5.95
C ILE A 64 -10.83 -5.85 -6.09
N ILE A 65 -9.63 -5.46 -6.54
CA ILE A 65 -8.47 -6.35 -6.64
C ILE A 65 -7.38 -5.80 -5.71
N ILE A 66 -6.85 -6.65 -4.85
CA ILE A 66 -5.66 -6.35 -4.03
C ILE A 66 -4.44 -6.84 -4.79
N TYR A 67 -3.56 -5.92 -5.21
CA TYR A 67 -2.36 -6.24 -5.95
C TYR A 67 -1.12 -6.06 -5.05
N PRO A 68 -0.35 -7.12 -4.72
CA PRO A 68 0.75 -7.05 -3.76
C PRO A 68 1.98 -6.36 -4.37
N SER A 69 1.91 -5.03 -4.45
CA SER A 69 2.97 -4.19 -5.04
C SER A 69 2.92 -2.77 -4.45
N SER A 70 3.79 -1.88 -4.94
CA SER A 70 3.68 -0.45 -4.69
C SER A 70 2.58 0.20 -5.56
N GLY A 71 2.34 1.51 -5.40
CA GLY A 71 1.38 2.22 -6.25
C GLY A 71 1.64 2.10 -7.76
N ARG A 72 2.91 1.99 -8.19
CA ARG A 72 3.24 1.83 -9.62
C ARG A 72 2.85 0.47 -10.18
N GLY A 73 2.97 -0.59 -9.38
CA GLY A 73 2.55 -1.92 -9.82
C GLY A 73 1.04 -1.99 -10.06
N ALA A 74 0.24 -1.25 -9.28
CA ALA A 74 -1.19 -1.11 -9.54
C ALA A 74 -1.50 -0.38 -10.86
N TRP A 75 -0.74 0.67 -11.21
CA TRP A 75 -0.86 1.33 -12.51
C TRP A 75 -0.50 0.42 -13.67
N GLU A 76 0.65 -0.27 -13.57
CA GLU A 76 1.08 -1.22 -14.59
C GLU A 76 0.04 -2.32 -14.77
N ALA A 77 -0.43 -2.92 -13.68
CA ALA A 77 -1.47 -3.94 -13.73
C ALA A 77 -2.75 -3.45 -14.41
N ALA A 78 -3.18 -2.21 -14.16
CA ALA A 78 -4.34 -1.64 -14.85
C ALA A 78 -4.07 -1.53 -16.37
N LEU A 79 -2.97 -0.87 -16.76
CA LEU A 79 -2.67 -0.59 -18.16
C LEU A 79 -2.49 -1.86 -19.00
N VAL A 80 -1.68 -2.82 -18.53
CA VAL A 80 -1.36 -4.03 -19.31
C VAL A 80 -2.54 -5.00 -19.44
N ASN A 81 -3.55 -4.89 -18.56
CA ASN A 81 -4.75 -5.73 -18.63
C ASN A 81 -5.90 -5.07 -19.40
N THR A 82 -5.85 -3.76 -19.68
CA THR A 82 -6.93 -3.04 -20.35
C THR A 82 -6.58 -2.48 -21.72
N LEU A 83 -5.30 -2.49 -22.12
CA LEU A 83 -4.82 -1.92 -23.38
C LEU A 83 -4.05 -2.95 -24.20
N SER A 84 -4.07 -2.77 -25.51
CA SER A 84 -3.32 -3.55 -26.50
C SER A 84 -2.29 -2.68 -27.25
N PRO A 85 -1.24 -3.29 -27.83
CA PRO A 85 -0.33 -2.57 -28.71
C PRO A 85 -1.08 -1.88 -29.87
N GLY A 86 -0.86 -0.57 -30.02
CA GLY A 86 -1.54 0.26 -31.03
C GLY A 86 -2.71 1.09 -30.50
N ASP A 87 -3.17 0.85 -29.27
CA ASP A 87 -4.20 1.67 -28.65
C ASP A 87 -3.71 3.09 -28.40
N THR A 88 -4.59 4.06 -28.63
CA THR A 88 -4.31 5.49 -28.36
C THR A 88 -4.76 5.83 -26.95
N VAL A 89 -3.87 6.43 -26.16
CA VAL A 89 -4.12 6.78 -24.74
C VAL A 89 -3.96 8.29 -24.54
N LEU A 90 -4.91 8.90 -23.84
CA LEU A 90 -4.82 10.30 -23.40
C LEU A 90 -4.24 10.37 -21.99
N VAL A 91 -3.17 11.17 -21.80
CA VAL A 91 -2.55 11.40 -20.49
C VAL A 91 -2.51 12.91 -20.20
N CYS A 92 -3.14 13.33 -19.11
CA CYS A 92 -3.05 14.70 -18.61
C CYS A 92 -1.74 14.90 -17.83
N ALA A 93 -0.63 15.07 -18.55
CA ALA A 93 0.72 15.13 -17.96
C ALA A 93 1.01 16.47 -17.26
N THR A 94 0.62 16.60 -15.99
CA THR A 94 0.69 17.87 -15.22
C THR A 94 1.64 17.83 -14.02
N GLY A 95 2.36 16.74 -13.77
CA GLY A 95 3.27 16.62 -12.62
C GLY A 95 4.18 15.41 -12.68
N HIS A 96 5.00 15.25 -11.63
CA HIS A 96 6.06 14.23 -11.56
C HIS A 96 5.55 12.80 -11.83
N PHE A 97 4.34 12.48 -11.37
CA PHE A 97 3.72 11.17 -11.55
C PHE A 97 3.42 10.80 -13.00
N ALA A 98 3.37 11.75 -13.93
CA ALA A 98 3.11 11.46 -15.34
C ALA A 98 4.33 10.94 -16.11
N SER A 99 5.54 11.08 -15.56
CA SER A 99 6.80 10.69 -16.21
C SER A 99 7.57 9.59 -15.49
N LEU A 100 6.94 8.94 -14.50
CA LEU A 100 7.55 7.97 -13.58
C LEU A 100 7.32 6.51 -13.98
#